data_AF-A0A3L8D4B7-F1
#
_entry.id   AF-A0A3L8D4B7-F1
#
_cell.length_a   1.000
_cell.length_b   1.000
_cell.length_c   1.000
_cell.angle_alpha   90.00
_cell.angle_beta   90.00
_cell.angle_gamma   90.00
#
_symmetry.space_group_name_H-M   'P 1'
#
loop_
_entity.id
_entity.type
_entity.pdbx_description
1 polymer ?
#
loop_
_entity_poly.entity_id
_entity_poly.type
_entity_poly.pdbx_seq_one_letter_code
_entity_poly.pdbx_strand_id
1 'polypeptide(L)'
;MIHKCVVCTRERAAIPSQLMGELPAQRISSTVRSFLHSGIDYAGPIQIRASSGRGIKARKAYIALFVCLSTRAIHLELVGDYSTQAFLNAFARFCLRRELPQAMYSYNGTTFTGANRELKAAYKLALRNPDFLNMTASEKIEWNFVPPSTPHFGGLWEAGVKGVKHHLRRVLGSHTLTFEEFTTLLCQTEACLNSRPIAPMSDALEDYECLTPGHFLVGSAITVPPESSLLDLSENRLSRWQLVRLMTERFWRLWQDEYINSLQQRAKWRTVGPLIQVGQLVLLRSPLLPPCKWELGRIIQTHPGSNGLVRVVTIKTATSEYRRPIRKICILPVRHDSTRN
;
A
#
# COMPACT_ATOMS: atom_id res chain seq x y z
N MET A 1 -37.89 15.79 -22.68
CA MET A 1 -37.47 14.48 -22.17
C MET A 1 -36.40 13.93 -23.12
N ILE A 2 -35.11 14.06 -22.80
CA ILE A 2 -34.00 13.63 -23.69
C ILE A 2 -33.27 12.48 -23.00
N HIS A 3 -33.70 11.25 -23.29
CA HIS A 3 -33.18 10.00 -22.69
C HIS A 3 -32.50 9.07 -23.73
N LYS A 4 -31.87 9.62 -24.78
CA LYS A 4 -31.27 8.80 -25.86
C LYS A 4 -29.83 9.17 -26.26
N CYS A 5 -29.08 9.91 -25.43
CA CYS A 5 -27.67 10.12 -25.72
C CYS A 5 -26.80 9.01 -25.08
N VAL A 6 -26.26 8.13 -25.91
CA VAL A 6 -25.37 7.02 -25.49
C VAL A 6 -24.14 7.51 -24.74
N VAL A 7 -23.61 8.69 -25.11
CA VAL A 7 -22.47 9.32 -24.43
C VAL A 7 -22.85 9.75 -23.02
N CYS A 8 -24.01 10.38 -22.84
CA CYS A 8 -24.49 10.78 -21.52
C CYS A 8 -24.85 9.57 -20.64
N THR A 9 -25.34 8.48 -21.22
CA THR A 9 -25.60 7.22 -20.48
C THR A 9 -24.30 6.52 -20.05
N ARG A 10 -23.23 6.57 -20.87
CA ARG A 10 -21.91 6.02 -20.51
C ARG A 10 -21.23 6.77 -19.39
N GLU A 11 -21.28 8.11 -19.40
CA GLU A 11 -20.70 8.96 -18.35
C GLU A 11 -21.51 8.91 -17.04
N ARG A 12 -22.81 8.59 -17.12
CA ARG A 12 -23.73 8.53 -15.98
C ARG A 12 -23.99 7.09 -15.49
N ALA A 13 -23.30 6.09 -16.05
CA ALA A 13 -23.46 4.70 -15.65
C ALA A 13 -22.99 4.50 -14.20
N ALA A 14 -23.95 4.35 -13.28
CA ALA A 14 -23.66 3.94 -11.91
C ALA A 14 -23.09 2.52 -11.94
N ILE A 15 -21.91 2.34 -11.34
CA ILE A 15 -21.33 1.01 -11.13
C ILE A 15 -22.32 0.21 -10.28
N PRO A 16 -22.85 -0.94 -10.76
CA PRO A 16 -23.73 -1.77 -9.96
C PRO A 16 -22.99 -2.21 -8.70
N SER A 17 -23.46 -1.79 -7.52
CA SER A 17 -22.92 -2.21 -6.24
C SER A 17 -23.81 -3.31 -5.68
N GLN A 18 -23.26 -4.50 -5.49
CA GLN A 18 -23.90 -5.61 -4.79
C GLN A 18 -23.34 -5.72 -3.37
N LEU A 19 -24.06 -6.38 -2.46
CA LEU A 19 -23.55 -6.73 -1.12
C LEU A 19 -22.19 -7.42 -1.27
N MET A 20 -21.19 -6.94 -0.54
CA MET A 20 -19.87 -7.55 -0.52
C MET A 20 -20.02 -8.98 -0.02
N GLY A 21 -19.69 -9.96 -0.88
CA GLY A 21 -19.55 -11.35 -0.44
C GLY A 21 -18.54 -11.46 0.69
N GLU A 22 -18.70 -12.47 1.54
CA GLU A 22 -17.83 -12.70 2.70
C GLU A 22 -16.35 -12.65 2.29
N LEU A 23 -15.55 -11.98 3.13
CA LEU A 23 -14.11 -11.92 2.93
C LEU A 23 -13.55 -13.35 2.93
N PRO A 24 -12.62 -13.70 2.01
CA PRO A 24 -12.05 -15.05 1.97
C PRO A 24 -11.52 -15.44 3.35
N ALA A 25 -11.84 -16.66 3.80
CA ALA A 25 -11.51 -17.19 5.13
C ALA A 25 -10.01 -17.07 5.50
N GLN A 26 -9.13 -16.93 4.50
CA GLN A 26 -7.70 -16.67 4.66
C GLN A 26 -7.37 -15.35 5.40
N ARG A 27 -8.34 -14.46 5.66
CA ARG A 27 -8.15 -13.26 6.51
C ARG A 27 -8.28 -13.49 8.01
N ILE A 28 -8.73 -14.67 8.46
CA ILE A 28 -9.23 -14.86 9.84
C ILE A 28 -8.31 -15.72 10.73
N SER A 29 -7.20 -16.27 10.21
CA SER A 29 -6.27 -17.07 11.03
C SER A 29 -5.24 -16.22 11.81
N SER A 30 -5.09 -16.49 13.10
CA SER A 30 -4.44 -15.67 14.12
C SER A 30 -2.90 -15.73 14.18
N THR A 31 -2.22 -16.26 13.17
CA THR A 31 -0.73 -16.26 13.11
C THR A 31 -0.28 -16.43 11.66
N VAL A 32 -0.54 -15.44 10.80
CA VAL A 32 -0.14 -15.52 9.38
C VAL A 32 1.08 -14.64 9.14
N ARG A 33 2.18 -15.29 8.75
CA ARG A 33 3.38 -14.66 8.20
C ARG A 33 3.00 -13.68 7.10
N SER A 34 3.63 -12.50 7.06
CA SER A 34 3.43 -11.56 5.95
C SER A 34 3.72 -12.24 4.62
N PHE A 35 2.95 -11.89 3.59
CA PHE A 35 3.08 -12.41 2.23
C PHE A 35 2.81 -13.91 2.01
N LEU A 36 2.26 -14.66 2.98
CA LEU A 36 1.85 -16.06 2.76
C LEU A 36 0.87 -16.21 1.58
N HIS A 37 -0.11 -15.31 1.51
CA HIS A 37 -0.99 -15.12 0.36
C HIS A 37 -0.73 -13.74 -0.24
N SER A 38 -0.31 -13.71 -1.51
CA SER A 38 0.20 -12.49 -2.14
C SER A 38 -0.37 -12.25 -3.53
N GLY A 39 -0.86 -11.04 -3.77
CA GLY A 39 -1.23 -10.57 -5.10
C GLY A 39 -0.01 -9.95 -5.81
N ILE A 40 0.11 -10.14 -7.12
CA ILE A 40 1.14 -9.51 -7.96
C ILE A 40 0.51 -8.78 -9.14
N ASP A 41 0.94 -7.55 -9.37
CA ASP A 41 0.61 -6.76 -10.55
C ASP A 41 1.83 -6.00 -11.08
N TYR A 42 1.81 -5.64 -12.37
CA TYR A 42 2.83 -4.82 -13.00
C TYR A 42 2.39 -3.36 -13.12
N ALA A 43 3.28 -2.44 -12.79
CA ALA A 43 3.18 -1.04 -13.18
C ALA A 43 4.17 -0.72 -14.30
N GLY A 44 3.73 0.08 -15.28
CA GLY A 44 4.59 0.57 -16.35
C GLY A 44 3.86 0.63 -17.69
N PRO A 45 4.60 0.80 -18.80
CA PRO A 45 6.06 0.97 -18.83
C PRO A 45 6.52 2.31 -18.25
N ILE A 46 7.74 2.35 -17.72
CA ILE A 46 8.42 3.57 -17.25
C ILE A 46 9.81 3.63 -17.90
N GLN A 47 10.30 4.83 -18.21
CA GLN A 47 11.61 5.00 -18.83
C GLN A 47 12.71 5.04 -17.76
N ILE A 48 13.76 4.22 -17.95
CA ILE A 48 14.96 4.21 -17.11
C ILE A 48 16.22 4.25 -17.95
N ARG A 49 17.32 4.72 -17.37
CA ARG A 49 18.66 4.65 -17.98
C ARG A 49 19.49 3.56 -17.30
N ALA A 50 20.44 2.98 -18.05
CA ALA A 50 21.40 2.03 -17.49
C ALA A 50 22.38 2.73 -16.54
N SER A 51 22.79 3.95 -16.87
CA SER A 51 23.67 4.79 -16.05
C SER A 51 23.44 6.27 -16.35
N SER A 52 24.10 7.13 -15.56
CA SER A 52 24.10 8.58 -15.75
C SER A 52 25.04 8.98 -16.89
N GLY A 53 24.63 9.93 -17.73
CA GLY A 53 25.46 10.42 -18.83
C GLY A 53 24.67 10.91 -20.03
N ARG A 54 25.32 11.73 -20.88
CA ARG A 54 24.78 12.18 -22.17
C ARG A 54 24.81 11.01 -23.17
N GLY A 55 23.78 10.92 -24.01
CA GLY A 55 23.69 9.88 -25.06
C GLY A 55 23.20 8.51 -24.60
N ILE A 56 23.01 8.30 -23.29
CA ILE A 56 22.52 7.01 -22.77
C ILE A 56 21.02 6.87 -23.06
N LYS A 57 20.68 5.93 -23.93
CA LYS A 57 19.30 5.67 -24.35
C LYS A 57 18.46 5.15 -23.18
N ALA A 58 17.29 5.73 -23.01
CA ALA A 58 16.30 5.22 -22.06
C ALA A 58 15.68 3.92 -22.59
N ARG A 59 15.44 2.97 -21.67
CA ARG A 59 14.74 1.71 -21.93
C ARG A 59 13.49 1.62 -21.06
N LYS A 60 12.50 0.88 -21.56
CA LYS A 60 11.30 0.56 -20.78
C LYS A 60 11.67 -0.37 -19.64
N ALA A 61 11.16 -0.09 -18.46
CA ALA A 61 11.16 -0.95 -17.30
C ALA A 61 9.75 -0.97 -16.68
N TYR A 62 9.57 -1.88 -15.74
CA TYR A 62 8.30 -2.13 -15.06
C TYR A 62 8.55 -2.27 -13.56
N ILE A 63 7.50 -2.10 -12.76
CA ILE A 63 7.55 -2.33 -11.32
C ILE A 63 6.67 -3.54 -11.03
N ALA A 64 7.27 -4.60 -10.52
CA ALA A 64 6.54 -5.73 -9.93
C ALA A 64 6.08 -5.30 -8.54
N LEU A 65 4.77 -5.23 -8.35
CA LEU A 65 4.12 -4.80 -7.11
C LEU A 65 3.45 -6.00 -6.45
N PHE A 66 4.02 -6.43 -5.33
CA PHE A 66 3.49 -7.51 -4.49
C PHE A 66 2.67 -6.91 -3.36
N VAL A 67 1.51 -7.49 -3.07
CA VAL A 67 0.64 -7.08 -1.95
C VAL A 67 0.29 -8.29 -1.12
N CYS A 68 0.57 -8.23 0.17
CA CYS A 68 0.11 -9.23 1.12
C CYS A 68 -1.41 -9.10 1.33
N LEU A 69 -2.14 -10.20 1.17
CA LEU A 69 -3.60 -10.20 1.29
C LEU A 69 -4.11 -10.13 2.74
N SER A 70 -3.30 -10.57 3.70
CA SER A 70 -3.61 -10.51 5.14
C SER A 70 -3.25 -9.15 5.75
N THR A 71 -1.97 -8.75 5.69
CA THR A 71 -1.46 -7.54 6.37
C THR A 71 -1.56 -6.28 5.52
N ARG A 72 -1.82 -6.42 4.22
CA ARG A 72 -1.78 -5.33 3.24
C ARG A 72 -0.40 -4.69 3.10
N ALA A 73 0.66 -5.34 3.57
CA ALA A 73 2.02 -4.94 3.26
C ALA A 73 2.27 -4.95 1.75
N ILE A 74 3.09 -4.01 1.27
CA ILE A 74 3.45 -3.87 -0.14
C ILE A 74 4.94 -4.14 -0.30
N HIS A 75 5.33 -4.78 -1.38
CA HIS A 75 6.72 -4.90 -1.80
C HIS A 75 6.88 -4.48 -3.27
N LEU A 76 7.90 -3.68 -3.57
CA LEU A 76 8.14 -3.07 -4.88
C LEU A 76 9.49 -3.49 -5.44
N GLU A 77 9.47 -4.03 -6.66
CA GLU A 77 10.67 -4.48 -7.37
C GLU A 77 10.76 -3.84 -8.75
N LEU A 78 11.89 -3.22 -9.07
CA LEU A 78 12.16 -2.76 -10.43
C LEU A 78 12.52 -3.96 -11.32
N VAL A 79 11.89 -4.04 -12.49
CA VAL A 79 12.08 -5.10 -13.48
C VAL A 79 12.50 -4.47 -14.80
N GLY A 80 13.62 -4.94 -15.35
CA GLY A 80 14.25 -4.35 -16.53
C GLY A 80 13.44 -4.47 -17.82
N ASP A 81 12.53 -5.44 -17.92
CA ASP A 81 11.65 -5.68 -19.06
C ASP A 81 10.42 -6.51 -18.65
N TYR A 82 9.60 -6.92 -19.61
CA TYR A 82 8.36 -7.69 -19.38
C TYR A 82 8.54 -9.21 -19.53
N SER A 83 9.78 -9.69 -19.63
CA SER A 83 10.06 -11.11 -19.83
C SER A 83 9.82 -11.93 -18.57
N THR A 84 9.52 -13.23 -18.77
CA THR A 84 9.41 -14.20 -17.67
C THR A 84 10.69 -14.27 -16.84
N GLN A 85 11.86 -14.21 -17.47
CA GLN A 85 13.16 -14.31 -16.78
C GLN A 85 13.40 -13.09 -15.86
N ALA A 86 13.13 -11.88 -16.36
CA ALA A 86 13.25 -10.68 -15.55
C ALA A 86 12.27 -10.69 -14.36
N PHE A 87 11.05 -11.21 -14.57
CA PHE A 87 10.09 -11.43 -13.48
C PHE A 87 10.59 -12.45 -12.47
N LEU A 88 11.11 -13.61 -12.89
CA LEU A 88 11.61 -14.64 -11.97
C LEU A 88 12.75 -14.11 -11.10
N ASN A 89 13.63 -13.28 -11.65
CA ASN A 89 14.67 -12.60 -10.86
C ASN A 89 14.07 -11.64 -9.81
N ALA A 90 13.02 -10.89 -10.16
CA ALA A 90 12.30 -10.04 -9.21
C ALA A 90 11.55 -10.84 -8.15
N PHE A 91 10.92 -11.95 -8.55
CA PHE A 91 10.22 -12.87 -7.67
C PHE A 91 11.16 -13.53 -6.66
N ALA A 92 12.37 -13.92 -7.09
CA ALA A 92 13.40 -14.44 -6.21
C ALA A 92 13.83 -13.40 -5.16
N ARG A 93 14.07 -12.14 -5.56
CA ARG A 93 14.40 -11.07 -4.61
C ARG A 93 13.27 -10.77 -3.63
N PHE A 94 12.02 -10.84 -4.09
CA PHE A 94 10.85 -10.75 -3.22
C PHE A 94 10.84 -11.88 -2.19
N CYS A 95 10.94 -13.14 -2.63
CA CYS A 95 10.89 -14.30 -1.74
C CYS A 95 12.05 -14.30 -0.73
N LEU A 96 13.25 -13.91 -1.14
CA LEU A 96 14.41 -13.86 -0.23
C LEU A 96 14.33 -12.70 0.79
N ARG A 97 13.52 -11.68 0.53
CA ARG A 97 13.30 -10.54 1.45
C ARG A 97 12.04 -10.67 2.31
N ARG A 98 11.05 -11.44 1.85
CA ARG A 98 9.70 -11.51 2.44
C ARG A 98 9.27 -12.92 2.83
N GLU A 99 10.07 -13.93 2.51
CA GLU A 99 9.76 -15.37 2.52
C GLU A 99 9.00 -15.87 1.30
N LEU A 100 9.01 -17.20 1.13
CA LEU A 100 8.32 -17.89 0.06
C LEU A 100 6.80 -17.85 0.32
N PRO A 101 5.99 -17.37 -0.64
CA PRO A 101 4.54 -17.39 -0.49
C PRO A 101 4.00 -18.81 -0.64
N GLN A 102 2.95 -19.15 0.10
CA GLN A 102 2.17 -20.37 -0.11
C GLN A 102 1.29 -20.22 -1.36
N ALA A 103 0.69 -19.04 -1.57
CA ALA A 103 -0.14 -18.78 -2.74
C ALA A 103 0.10 -17.38 -3.37
N MET A 104 0.19 -17.38 -4.69
CA MET A 104 0.32 -16.19 -5.53
C MET A 104 -0.96 -15.97 -6.35
N TYR A 105 -1.41 -14.71 -6.45
CA TYR A 105 -2.58 -14.31 -7.23
C TYR A 105 -2.18 -13.27 -8.28
N SER A 106 -2.50 -13.51 -9.55
CA SER A 106 -2.18 -12.58 -10.64
C SER A 106 -3.26 -12.57 -11.72
N TYR A 107 -3.27 -11.56 -12.59
CA TYR A 107 -4.00 -11.67 -13.86
C TYR A 107 -3.30 -12.69 -14.78
N ASN A 108 -4.00 -13.18 -15.81
CA ASN A 108 -3.49 -14.20 -16.75
C ASN A 108 -2.52 -13.62 -17.81
N GLY A 109 -1.51 -12.87 -17.36
CA GLY A 109 -0.48 -12.31 -18.22
C GLY A 109 0.53 -13.38 -18.65
N THR A 110 0.97 -13.33 -19.91
CA THR A 110 1.92 -14.30 -20.48
C THR A 110 3.20 -14.43 -19.65
N THR A 111 3.70 -13.32 -19.09
CA THR A 111 4.86 -13.29 -18.19
C THR A 111 4.63 -14.13 -16.93
N PHE A 112 3.48 -13.97 -16.26
CA PHE A 112 3.17 -14.71 -15.02
C PHE A 112 2.82 -16.16 -15.30
N THR A 113 2.13 -16.44 -16.42
CA THR A 113 1.86 -17.80 -16.87
C THR A 113 3.15 -18.54 -17.22
N GLY A 114 4.10 -17.86 -17.85
CA GLY A 114 5.45 -18.38 -18.08
C GLY A 114 6.19 -18.65 -16.77
N ALA A 115 6.15 -17.72 -15.82
CA ALA A 115 6.84 -17.87 -14.54
C ALA A 115 6.31 -19.05 -13.73
N ASN A 116 4.99 -19.22 -13.65
CA ASN A 116 4.36 -20.37 -13.00
C ASN A 116 4.78 -21.70 -13.66
N ARG A 117 4.93 -21.72 -14.99
CA ARG A 117 5.41 -22.91 -15.71
C ARG A 117 6.86 -23.26 -15.30
N GLU A 118 7.75 -22.28 -15.29
CA GLU A 118 9.15 -22.46 -14.91
C GLU A 118 9.29 -22.93 -13.46
N LEU A 119 8.57 -22.29 -12.52
CA LEU A 119 8.57 -22.67 -11.10
C LEU A 119 8.06 -24.10 -10.90
N LYS A 120 6.98 -24.50 -11.58
CA LYS A 120 6.47 -25.87 -11.54
C LYS A 120 7.45 -26.87 -12.14
N ALA A 121 8.16 -26.52 -13.21
CA ALA A 121 9.15 -27.39 -13.83
C ALA A 121 10.35 -27.60 -12.90
N ALA A 122 10.89 -26.52 -12.32
CA ALA A 122 11.99 -26.58 -11.36
C ALA A 122 11.64 -27.44 -10.14
N TYR A 123 10.44 -27.26 -9.58
CA TYR A 123 9.96 -28.08 -8.47
C TYR A 123 9.84 -29.56 -8.83
N LYS A 124 9.31 -29.89 -10.01
CA LYS A 124 9.22 -31.29 -10.48
C LYS A 124 10.60 -31.94 -10.65
N LEU A 125 11.61 -31.18 -11.11
CA LEU A 125 12.97 -31.68 -11.23
C LEU A 125 13.60 -31.92 -9.86
N ALA A 126 13.38 -31.00 -8.91
CA ALA A 126 13.89 -31.13 -7.55
C ALA A 126 13.31 -32.36 -6.82
N LEU A 127 12.01 -32.64 -6.98
CA LEU A 127 11.36 -33.85 -6.44
C LEU A 127 11.93 -35.17 -6.97
N ARG A 128 12.60 -35.18 -8.12
CA ARG A 128 13.25 -36.38 -8.65
C ARG A 128 14.57 -36.70 -7.95
N ASN A 129 15.12 -35.76 -7.18
CA ASN A 129 16.33 -35.96 -6.41
C ASN A 129 15.98 -36.54 -5.02
N PRO A 130 16.38 -37.79 -4.69
CA PRO A 130 16.07 -38.42 -3.41
C PRO A 130 16.60 -37.65 -2.19
N ASP A 131 17.74 -36.97 -2.33
CA ASP A 131 18.35 -36.18 -1.25
C ASP A 131 17.55 -34.90 -0.95
N PHE A 132 16.88 -34.36 -1.98
CA PHE A 132 16.04 -33.16 -1.86
C PHE A 132 14.75 -33.43 -1.07
N LEU A 133 14.16 -34.62 -1.27
CA LEU A 133 12.94 -35.05 -0.58
C LEU A 133 13.11 -35.16 0.94
N ASN A 134 14.31 -35.52 1.40
CA ASN A 134 14.60 -35.74 2.82
C ASN A 134 14.93 -34.46 3.60
N MET A 135 15.23 -33.33 2.93
CA MET A 135 15.64 -32.08 3.59
C MET A 135 14.64 -30.92 3.47
N THR A 136 13.64 -30.98 2.58
CA THR A 136 12.71 -29.87 2.32
C THR A 136 11.25 -30.32 2.19
N ALA A 137 10.58 -30.53 3.33
CA ALA A 137 9.17 -30.94 3.37
C ALA A 137 8.14 -29.80 3.14
N SER A 138 8.54 -28.66 2.55
CA SER A 138 7.67 -27.47 2.35
C SER A 138 8.23 -26.61 1.20
N GLU A 139 7.51 -26.07 0.20
CA GLU A 139 6.09 -26.02 -0.19
C GLU A 139 6.00 -25.82 -1.73
N LYS A 140 4.92 -26.31 -2.35
CA LYS A 140 4.53 -25.96 -3.72
C LYS A 140 3.82 -24.61 -3.69
N ILE A 141 4.37 -23.57 -4.33
CA ILE A 141 3.67 -22.29 -4.49
C ILE A 141 2.41 -22.52 -5.35
N GLU A 142 1.25 -22.26 -4.77
CA GLU A 142 -0.02 -22.31 -5.49
C GLU A 142 -0.22 -21.01 -6.28
N TRP A 143 -0.22 -21.11 -7.61
CA TRP A 143 -0.44 -19.94 -8.47
C TRP A 143 -1.87 -19.90 -9.00
N ASN A 144 -2.59 -18.86 -8.60
CA ASN A 144 -3.99 -18.61 -8.92
C ASN A 144 -4.11 -17.47 -9.94
N PHE A 145 -4.65 -17.77 -11.12
CA PHE A 145 -4.94 -16.75 -12.13
C PHE A 145 -6.37 -16.26 -11.97
N VAL A 146 -6.52 -14.98 -11.61
CA VAL A 146 -7.82 -14.35 -11.45
C VAL A 146 -8.31 -13.88 -12.82
N PRO A 147 -9.58 -14.17 -13.20
CA PRO A 147 -10.13 -13.67 -14.44
C PRO A 147 -10.08 -12.13 -14.47
N PRO A 148 -9.76 -11.52 -15.61
CA PRO A 148 -9.83 -10.08 -15.76
C PRO A 148 -11.25 -9.63 -15.40
N SER A 149 -11.38 -8.56 -14.60
CA SER A 149 -12.65 -7.96 -14.14
C SER A 149 -13.33 -8.60 -12.92
N THR A 150 -12.73 -9.53 -12.17
CA THR A 150 -13.38 -10.12 -10.99
C THR A 150 -13.29 -9.18 -9.77
N PRO A 151 -14.38 -8.49 -9.35
CA PRO A 151 -14.32 -7.46 -8.29
C PRO A 151 -14.11 -8.05 -6.88
N HIS A 152 -14.38 -9.36 -6.73
CA HIS A 152 -14.64 -10.00 -5.44
C HIS A 152 -13.40 -10.31 -4.59
N PHE A 153 -12.22 -10.51 -5.19
CA PHE A 153 -10.99 -10.70 -4.41
C PHE A 153 -10.23 -9.39 -4.13
N GLY A 154 -10.57 -8.29 -4.81
CA GLY A 154 -9.57 -7.31 -5.23
C GLY A 154 -9.85 -5.82 -5.02
N GLY A 155 -11.04 -5.35 -4.62
CA GLY A 155 -11.30 -3.88 -4.56
C GLY A 155 -10.29 -3.06 -3.74
N LEU A 156 -9.72 -3.65 -2.68
CA LEU A 156 -8.65 -3.06 -1.86
C LEU A 156 -7.25 -3.20 -2.50
N TRP A 157 -7.01 -4.31 -3.20
CA TRP A 157 -5.78 -4.59 -3.94
C TRP A 157 -5.67 -3.63 -5.14
N GLU A 158 -6.72 -3.53 -5.96
CA GLU A 158 -6.79 -2.66 -7.13
C GLU A 158 -6.69 -1.18 -6.77
N ALA A 159 -7.37 -0.74 -5.70
CA ALA A 159 -7.31 0.65 -5.26
C ALA A 159 -5.89 1.03 -4.78
N GLY A 160 -5.26 0.19 -3.94
CA GLY A 160 -3.90 0.42 -3.45
C GLY A 160 -2.87 0.43 -4.58
N VAL A 161 -2.95 -0.55 -5.49
CA VAL A 161 -2.08 -0.63 -6.66
C VAL A 161 -2.26 0.58 -7.59
N LYS A 162 -3.50 1.03 -7.81
CA LYS A 162 -3.81 2.19 -8.65
C LYS A 162 -3.27 3.49 -8.06
N GLY A 163 -3.39 3.70 -6.74
CA GLY A 163 -2.85 4.87 -6.04
C GLY A 163 -1.32 4.95 -6.15
N VAL A 164 -0.62 3.84 -5.87
CA VAL A 164 0.85 3.76 -6.01
C VAL A 164 1.29 4.08 -7.43
N LYS A 165 0.66 3.48 -8.44
CA LYS A 165 0.94 3.76 -9.86
C LYS A 165 0.71 5.23 -10.21
N HIS A 166 -0.38 5.81 -9.71
CA HIS A 166 -0.74 7.20 -9.98
C HIS A 166 0.29 8.17 -9.39
N HIS A 167 0.65 8.00 -8.12
CA HIS A 167 1.59 8.88 -7.44
C HIS A 167 3.02 8.77 -7.97
N LEU A 168 3.53 7.56 -8.21
CA LEU A 168 4.87 7.37 -8.77
C LEU A 168 5.03 8.07 -10.13
N ARG A 169 4.03 7.98 -11.03
CA ARG A 169 4.09 8.67 -12.32
C ARG A 169 4.16 10.19 -12.17
N ARG A 170 3.39 10.77 -11.24
CA ARG A 170 3.38 12.23 -11.01
C ARG A 170 4.69 12.72 -10.41
N VAL A 171 5.25 11.94 -9.50
CA VAL A 171 6.51 12.24 -8.82
C VAL A 171 7.69 12.18 -9.79
N LEU A 172 7.72 11.18 -10.67
CA LEU A 172 8.74 11.07 -11.71
C LEU A 172 8.65 12.22 -12.71
N GLY A 173 7.45 12.58 -13.17
CA GLY A 173 7.26 13.65 -14.14
C GLY A 173 8.04 13.37 -15.43
N SER A 174 8.88 14.32 -15.86
CA SER A 174 9.76 14.19 -17.03
C SER A 174 11.11 13.55 -16.74
N HIS A 175 11.41 13.23 -15.48
CA HIS A 175 12.70 12.68 -15.08
C HIS A 175 12.89 11.25 -15.60
N THR A 176 14.10 10.96 -16.04
CA THR A 176 14.54 9.59 -16.31
C THR A 176 15.60 9.22 -15.28
N LEU A 177 15.25 8.29 -14.38
CA LEU A 177 16.16 7.78 -13.37
C LEU A 177 17.02 6.63 -13.92
N THR A 178 18.20 6.42 -13.34
CA THR A 178 18.96 5.19 -13.55
C THR A 178 18.26 4.01 -12.85
N PHE A 179 18.66 2.78 -13.18
CA PHE A 179 18.14 1.59 -12.49
C PHE A 179 18.36 1.67 -10.98
N GLU A 180 19.53 2.14 -10.54
CA GLU A 180 19.89 2.27 -9.12
C GLU A 180 19.08 3.35 -8.39
N GLU A 181 18.97 4.55 -9.00
CA GLU A 181 18.21 5.66 -8.42
C GLU A 181 16.72 5.30 -8.27
N PHE A 182 16.16 4.62 -9.27
CA PHE A 182 14.77 4.21 -9.21
C PHE A 182 14.57 3.06 -8.22
N THR A 183 15.49 2.10 -8.16
CA THR A 183 15.44 1.06 -7.11
C THR A 183 15.42 1.70 -5.72
N THR A 184 16.26 2.71 -5.49
CA THR A 184 16.25 3.51 -4.24
C THR A 184 14.92 4.21 -4.00
N LEU A 185 14.36 4.88 -5.02
CA LEU A 185 13.05 5.52 -4.92
C LEU A 185 11.94 4.51 -4.56
N LEU A 186 11.96 3.31 -5.13
CA LEU A 186 10.98 2.26 -4.84
C LEU A 186 11.12 1.76 -3.39
N CYS A 187 12.33 1.56 -2.89
CA CYS A 187 12.56 1.19 -1.49
C CYS A 187 12.00 2.25 -0.52
N GLN A 188 12.25 3.53 -0.80
CA GLN A 188 11.73 4.63 0.01
C GLN A 188 10.20 4.77 -0.09
N THR A 189 9.65 4.54 -1.28
CA THR A 189 8.20 4.50 -1.53
C THR A 189 7.55 3.35 -0.77
N GLU A 190 8.15 2.17 -0.79
CA GLU A 190 7.71 0.98 -0.05
C GLU A 190 7.67 1.26 1.47
N ALA A 191 8.70 1.91 2.01
CA ALA A 191 8.73 2.35 3.41
C ALA A 191 7.55 3.29 3.73
N CYS A 192 7.30 4.30 2.87
CA CYS A 192 6.16 5.22 3.03
C CYS A 192 4.83 4.49 3.07
N LEU A 193 4.61 3.55 2.15
CA LEU A 193 3.38 2.76 2.07
C LEU A 193 3.20 1.86 3.29
N ASN A 194 4.27 1.23 3.77
CA ASN A 194 4.22 0.28 4.88
C ASN A 194 4.29 0.94 6.26
N SER A 195 4.59 2.23 6.35
CA SER A 195 4.52 3.01 7.59
C SER A 195 3.09 3.42 7.99
N ARG A 196 2.09 3.21 7.12
CA ARG A 196 0.74 3.75 7.32
C ARG A 196 0.03 3.16 8.55
N PRO A 197 -0.68 3.97 9.37
CA PRO A 197 -1.48 3.50 10.49
C PRO A 197 -2.68 2.68 10.04
N ILE A 198 -2.83 1.44 10.53
CA ILE A 198 -3.98 0.56 10.27
C ILE A 198 -4.98 0.63 11.42
N ALA A 199 -4.50 0.51 12.66
CA ALA A 199 -5.33 0.44 13.86
C ALA A 199 -4.54 0.94 15.09
N PRO A 200 -5.19 1.30 16.20
CA PRO A 200 -4.51 1.50 17.48
C PRO A 200 -3.79 0.22 17.93
N MET A 201 -2.62 0.33 18.57
CA MET A 201 -1.98 -0.85 19.20
C MET A 201 -2.56 -1.18 20.57
N SER A 202 -3.02 -0.16 21.30
CA SER A 202 -3.63 -0.28 22.61
C SER A 202 -4.86 0.60 22.72
N ASP A 203 -5.75 0.28 23.65
CA ASP A 203 -6.85 1.15 24.07
C ASP A 203 -6.43 2.13 25.18
N ALA A 204 -5.20 2.03 25.69
CA ALA A 204 -4.68 2.91 26.73
C ALA A 204 -4.62 4.37 26.26
N LEU A 205 -5.14 5.29 27.09
CA LEU A 205 -5.26 6.72 26.74
C LEU A 205 -3.92 7.44 26.59
N GLU A 206 -2.84 6.90 27.17
CA GLU A 206 -1.49 7.48 27.09
C GLU A 206 -0.63 6.84 26.00
N ASP A 207 -1.12 5.78 25.35
CA ASP A 207 -0.42 5.15 24.23
C ASP A 207 -0.92 5.77 22.91
N TYR A 208 -0.03 6.40 22.15
CA TYR A 208 -0.36 7.00 20.85
C TYR A 208 0.15 6.16 19.67
N GLU A 209 0.59 4.93 19.92
CA GLU A 209 1.13 4.07 18.89
C GLU A 209 0.04 3.40 18.05
N CYS A 210 0.39 3.12 16.79
CA CYS A 210 -0.50 2.49 15.84
C CYS A 210 0.15 1.27 15.21
N LEU A 211 -0.66 0.26 14.96
CA LEU A 211 -0.28 -0.90 14.17
C LEU A 211 -0.11 -0.47 12.72
N THR A 212 1.00 -0.84 12.10
CA THR A 212 1.31 -0.54 10.69
C THR A 212 1.68 -1.82 9.96
N PRO A 213 1.61 -1.88 8.62
CA PRO A 213 2.13 -3.01 7.86
C PRO A 213 3.60 -3.31 8.22
N GLY A 214 4.39 -2.28 8.50
CA GLY A 214 5.79 -2.40 8.92
C GLY A 214 5.99 -3.31 10.14
N HIS A 215 5.07 -3.29 11.11
CA HIS A 215 5.15 -4.16 12.29
C HIS A 215 5.17 -5.65 11.89
N PHE A 216 4.43 -6.02 10.85
CA PHE A 216 4.41 -7.39 10.34
C PHE A 216 5.60 -7.74 9.44
N LEU A 217 6.45 -6.77 9.08
CA LEU A 217 7.60 -6.96 8.20
C LEU A 217 8.92 -6.96 8.96
N VAL A 218 9.06 -6.06 9.95
CA VAL A 218 10.32 -5.84 10.68
C VAL A 218 10.13 -5.85 12.20
N GLY A 219 8.93 -6.16 12.68
CA GLY A 219 8.62 -6.19 14.13
C GLY A 219 8.34 -4.82 14.75
N SER A 220 8.43 -3.73 14.00
CA SER A 220 8.21 -2.36 14.48
C SER A 220 7.72 -1.43 13.36
N ALA A 221 7.34 -0.20 13.72
CA ALA A 221 7.03 0.83 12.74
C ALA A 221 8.26 1.18 11.87
N ILE A 222 8.08 1.14 10.55
CA ILE A 222 9.12 1.61 9.64
C ILE A 222 9.31 3.12 9.82
N THR A 223 10.54 3.53 10.11
CA THR A 223 10.93 4.93 10.22
C THR A 223 12.08 5.23 9.28
N VAL A 224 12.18 6.49 8.86
CA VAL A 224 13.26 7.02 8.04
C VAL A 224 13.97 8.10 8.87
N PRO A 225 15.30 8.24 8.78
CA PRO A 225 16.02 9.32 9.45
C PRO A 225 15.41 10.68 9.13
N PRO A 226 15.28 11.59 10.11
CA PRO A 226 14.80 12.93 9.84
C PRO A 226 15.84 13.68 9.01
N GLU A 227 15.39 14.29 7.92
CA GLU A 227 16.24 15.11 7.07
C GLU A 227 15.55 16.44 6.76
N SER A 228 16.32 17.47 6.39
CA SER A 228 15.76 18.74 5.96
C SER A 228 14.97 18.58 4.67
N SER A 229 13.79 19.20 4.62
CA SER A 229 12.92 19.13 3.46
C SER A 229 13.54 19.83 2.25
N LEU A 230 13.45 19.17 1.10
CA LEU A 230 13.93 19.70 -0.17
C LEU A 230 12.82 20.37 -1.00
N LEU A 231 11.58 20.40 -0.49
CA LEU A 231 10.38 20.76 -1.26
C LEU A 231 10.36 22.22 -1.73
N ASP A 232 11.05 23.11 -1.02
CA ASP A 232 11.17 24.53 -1.35
C ASP A 232 12.46 24.85 -2.14
N LEU A 233 13.31 23.85 -2.37
CA LEU A 233 14.53 24.02 -3.15
C LEU A 233 14.25 23.83 -4.64
N SER A 234 14.79 24.76 -5.45
CA SER A 234 14.77 24.63 -6.90
C SER A 234 15.53 23.38 -7.35
N GLU A 235 14.90 22.57 -8.21
CA GLU A 235 15.42 21.29 -8.71
C GLU A 235 16.77 21.41 -9.41
N ASN A 236 17.04 22.54 -10.07
CA ASN A 236 18.31 22.81 -10.75
C ASN A 236 19.52 22.90 -9.80
N ARG A 237 19.30 23.01 -8.49
CA ARG A 237 20.35 23.03 -7.47
C ARG A 237 20.55 21.67 -6.79
N LEU A 238 19.76 20.67 -7.16
CA LEU A 238 19.78 19.37 -6.50
C LEU A 238 20.79 18.44 -7.16
N SER A 239 21.58 17.75 -6.36
CA SER A 239 22.28 16.55 -6.80
C SER A 239 21.30 15.45 -7.19
N ARG A 240 21.75 14.43 -7.92
CA ARG A 240 20.90 13.27 -8.27
C ARG A 240 20.36 12.54 -7.05
N TRP A 241 21.17 12.43 -6.00
CA TRP A 241 20.76 11.87 -4.72
C TRP A 241 19.66 12.73 -4.05
N GLN A 242 19.83 14.06 -4.01
CA GLN A 242 18.80 14.99 -3.51
C GLN A 242 17.52 14.96 -4.34
N LEU A 243 17.63 14.76 -5.66
CA LEU A 243 16.46 14.63 -6.54
C LEU A 243 15.61 13.40 -6.18
N VAL A 244 16.23 12.24 -5.93
CA VAL A 244 15.51 11.03 -5.49
C VAL A 244 14.83 11.27 -4.13
N ARG A 245 15.50 11.96 -3.20
CA ARG A 245 14.92 12.34 -1.91
C ARG A 245 13.72 13.28 -2.05
N LEU A 246 13.85 14.31 -2.89
CA LEU A 246 12.75 15.23 -3.22
C LEU A 246 11.56 14.46 -3.80
N MET A 247 11.82 13.48 -4.68
CA MET A 247 10.78 12.62 -5.24
C MET A 247 10.05 11.82 -4.16
N THR A 248 10.78 11.23 -3.21
CA THR A 248 10.20 10.53 -2.06
C THR A 248 9.35 11.47 -1.19
N GLU A 249 9.82 12.68 -0.89
CA GLU A 249 9.04 13.67 -0.13
C GLU A 249 7.75 14.08 -0.86
N ARG A 250 7.81 14.25 -2.18
CA ARG A 250 6.62 14.54 -3.01
C ARG A 250 5.66 13.35 -3.05
N PHE A 251 6.17 12.13 -3.18
CA PHE A 251 5.37 10.91 -3.09
C PHE A 251 4.64 10.86 -1.75
N TRP A 252 5.39 11.07 -0.67
CA TRP A 252 4.86 11.04 0.68
C TRP A 252 3.71 12.02 0.88
N ARG A 253 3.85 13.29 0.49
CA ARG A 253 2.77 14.29 0.59
C ARG A 253 1.50 13.85 -0.14
N LEU A 254 1.64 13.42 -1.40
CA LEU A 254 0.52 12.98 -2.21
C LEU A 254 -0.17 11.74 -1.62
N TRP A 255 0.62 10.77 -1.18
CA TRP A 255 0.16 9.52 -0.61
C TRP A 255 -0.53 9.73 0.75
N GLN A 256 0.07 10.53 1.64
CA GLN A 256 -0.49 10.84 2.96
C GLN A 256 -1.89 11.46 2.81
N ASP A 257 -2.04 12.41 1.89
CA ASP A 257 -3.31 13.03 1.58
C ASP A 257 -4.32 12.03 1.00
N GLU A 258 -3.94 11.21 0.02
CA GLU A 258 -4.81 10.18 -0.55
C GLU A 258 -5.27 9.18 0.53
N TYR A 259 -4.35 8.70 1.36
CA TYR A 259 -4.62 7.74 2.42
C TYR A 259 -5.63 8.29 3.44
N ILE A 260 -5.37 9.49 3.97
CA ILE A 260 -6.25 10.19 4.89
C ILE A 260 -7.64 10.40 4.27
N ASN A 261 -7.71 10.84 3.02
CA ASN A 261 -8.97 11.01 2.31
C ASN A 261 -9.73 9.68 2.16
N SER A 262 -9.03 8.58 1.90
CA SER A 262 -9.64 7.24 1.78
C SER A 262 -10.26 6.76 3.10
N LEU A 263 -9.64 7.05 4.24
CA LEU A 263 -10.17 6.75 5.57
C LEU A 263 -11.45 7.57 5.84
N GLN A 264 -11.46 8.85 5.47
CA GLN A 264 -12.66 9.69 5.63
C GLN A 264 -13.81 9.29 4.73
N GLN A 265 -13.54 8.85 3.49
CA GLN A 265 -14.58 8.39 2.57
C GLN A 265 -15.30 7.15 3.09
N ARG A 266 -14.57 6.21 3.71
CA ARG A 266 -15.19 5.03 4.36
C ARG A 266 -16.14 5.41 5.49
N ALA A 267 -15.89 6.53 6.17
CA ALA A 267 -16.74 7.01 7.25
C ALA A 267 -17.98 7.79 6.78
N LYS A 268 -18.19 8.02 5.47
CA LYS A 268 -19.32 8.84 4.99
C LYS A 268 -20.65 8.09 4.97
N TRP A 269 -21.49 8.40 5.97
CA TRP A 269 -22.93 8.67 5.91
C TRP A 269 -23.82 7.82 4.98
N ARG A 270 -23.82 6.50 5.12
CA ARG A 270 -24.94 5.67 4.60
C ARG A 270 -25.88 5.18 5.70
N THR A 271 -25.49 5.39 6.95
CA THR A 271 -26.21 5.09 8.20
C THR A 271 -25.69 6.08 9.25
N VAL A 272 -26.47 6.38 10.30
CA VAL A 272 -25.97 7.15 11.46
C VAL A 272 -24.71 6.41 11.96
N GLY A 273 -23.55 6.98 11.70
CA GLY A 273 -22.26 6.32 11.89
C GLY A 273 -21.95 6.07 13.37
N PRO A 274 -20.97 5.20 13.68
CA PRO A 274 -20.55 4.95 15.05
C PRO A 274 -20.21 6.28 15.73
N LEU A 275 -20.69 6.44 16.97
CA LEU A 275 -20.53 7.65 17.76
C LEU A 275 -19.02 7.97 17.88
N ILE A 276 -18.66 9.23 17.66
CA ILE A 276 -17.31 9.72 18.00
C ILE A 276 -17.18 9.63 19.52
N GLN A 277 -16.18 8.90 20.00
CA GLN A 277 -16.03 8.55 21.41
C GLN A 277 -14.67 8.99 21.96
N VAL A 278 -14.68 9.29 23.26
CA VAL A 278 -13.46 9.48 24.05
C VAL A 278 -12.64 8.19 24.03
N GLY A 279 -11.32 8.32 23.92
CA GLY A 279 -10.35 7.23 23.83
C GLY A 279 -9.97 6.82 22.42
N GLN A 280 -10.73 7.20 21.39
CA GLN A 280 -10.42 6.83 20.01
C GLN A 280 -9.12 7.49 19.51
N LEU A 281 -8.23 6.66 18.96
CA LEU A 281 -7.02 7.11 18.28
C LEU A 281 -7.39 7.68 16.89
N VAL A 282 -6.89 8.87 16.61
CA VAL A 282 -7.17 9.62 15.39
C VAL A 282 -5.90 10.04 14.70
N LEU A 283 -5.95 10.01 13.37
CA LEU A 283 -4.93 10.54 12.49
C LEU A 283 -5.19 12.01 12.21
N LEU A 284 -4.14 12.82 12.37
CA LEU A 284 -4.15 14.26 12.17
C LEU A 284 -3.52 14.60 10.82
N ARG A 285 -4.16 15.52 10.09
CA ARG A 285 -3.60 16.05 8.84
C ARG A 285 -2.48 17.03 9.17
N SER A 286 -1.26 16.64 8.86
CA SER A 286 -0.08 17.46 9.07
C SER A 286 0.81 17.43 7.82
N PRO A 287 0.80 18.50 7.00
CA PRO A 287 1.47 18.52 5.71
C PRO A 287 2.99 18.70 5.80
N LEU A 288 3.51 18.94 7.01
CA LEU A 288 4.92 19.25 7.27
C LEU A 288 5.70 18.04 7.81
N LEU A 289 5.04 16.90 8.02
CA LEU A 289 5.73 15.72 8.54
C LEU A 289 6.67 15.13 7.50
N PRO A 290 7.87 14.69 7.91
CA PRO A 290 8.78 13.98 7.03
C PRO A 290 8.20 12.60 6.64
N PRO A 291 8.74 11.97 5.58
CA PRO A 291 8.32 10.65 5.15
C PRO A 291 8.21 9.63 6.27
N CYS A 292 7.19 8.78 6.21
CA CYS A 292 6.88 7.73 7.19
C CYS A 292 6.48 8.21 8.60
N LYS A 293 6.29 9.51 8.83
CA LYS A 293 5.83 10.03 10.13
C LYS A 293 4.37 10.46 10.07
N TRP A 294 3.58 9.94 10.99
CA TRP A 294 2.15 10.21 11.09
C TRP A 294 1.85 10.92 12.42
N GLU A 295 1.11 12.02 12.37
CA GLU A 295 0.68 12.71 13.59
C GLU A 295 -0.59 12.03 14.10
N LEU A 296 -0.47 11.46 15.30
CA LEU A 296 -1.52 10.72 15.99
C LEU A 296 -1.94 11.48 17.23
N GLY A 297 -3.22 11.35 17.58
CA GLY A 297 -3.74 11.87 18.84
C GLY A 297 -4.94 11.05 19.29
N ARG A 298 -5.35 11.23 20.55
CA ARG A 298 -6.56 10.61 21.10
C ARG A 298 -7.60 11.65 21.42
N ILE A 299 -8.85 11.30 21.18
CA ILE A 299 -9.99 12.10 21.61
C ILE A 299 -10.09 11.97 23.13
N ILE A 300 -9.90 13.06 23.85
CA ILE A 300 -10.06 13.09 25.32
C ILE A 300 -11.40 13.70 25.74
N GLN A 301 -12.05 14.46 24.85
CA GLN A 301 -13.34 15.09 25.13
C GLN A 301 -14.14 15.33 23.84
N THR A 302 -15.45 15.11 23.90
CA THR A 302 -16.40 15.43 22.84
C THR A 302 -17.21 16.68 23.16
N HIS A 303 -17.42 17.55 22.17
CA HIS A 303 -18.22 18.78 22.31
C HIS A 303 -19.48 18.68 21.44
N PRO A 304 -20.60 18.15 21.97
CA PRO A 304 -21.87 18.09 21.24
C PRO A 304 -22.49 19.48 21.07
N GLY A 305 -23.10 19.74 19.92
CA GLY A 305 -23.91 20.94 19.70
C GLY A 305 -25.28 20.84 20.36
N SER A 306 -26.10 21.89 20.22
CA SER A 306 -27.49 21.92 20.72
C SER A 306 -28.37 20.79 20.19
N ASN A 307 -28.03 20.25 19.02
CA ASN A 307 -28.72 19.11 18.40
C ASN A 307 -28.11 17.74 18.76
N GLY A 308 -27.26 17.66 19.80
CA GLY A 308 -26.61 16.43 20.26
C GLY A 308 -25.47 15.89 19.37
N LEU A 309 -25.23 16.49 18.19
CA LEU A 309 -24.20 16.01 17.27
C LEU A 309 -22.81 16.57 17.62
N VAL A 310 -21.83 15.67 17.76
CA VAL A 310 -20.42 16.03 17.98
C VAL A 310 -19.81 16.54 16.67
N ARG A 311 -19.42 17.81 16.65
CA ARG A 311 -18.71 18.43 15.50
C ARG A 311 -17.29 18.86 15.85
N VAL A 312 -16.98 18.95 17.13
CA VAL A 312 -15.68 19.37 17.68
C VAL A 312 -15.28 18.40 18.78
N VAL A 313 -14.00 18.08 18.83
CA VAL A 313 -13.38 17.23 19.86
C VAL A 313 -12.12 17.90 20.41
N THR A 314 -11.79 17.64 21.67
CA THR A 314 -10.46 17.92 22.23
C THR A 314 -9.57 16.70 21.98
N ILE A 315 -8.39 16.94 21.44
CA ILE A 315 -7.43 15.90 21.07
C ILE A 315 -6.16 16.12 21.88
N LYS A 316 -5.68 15.05 22.50
CA LYS A 316 -4.36 14.98 23.12
C LYS A 316 -3.41 14.28 22.15
N THR A 317 -2.29 14.92 21.87
CA THR A 317 -1.14 14.35 21.15
C THR A 317 -0.01 14.11 22.16
N ALA A 318 1.10 13.52 21.72
CA ALA A 318 2.27 13.36 22.58
C ALA A 318 2.85 14.68 23.13
N THR A 319 2.59 15.81 22.45
CA THR A 319 3.22 17.11 22.79
C THR A 319 2.24 18.22 23.15
N SER A 320 0.97 18.08 22.78
CA SER A 320 -0.01 19.17 22.92
C SER A 320 -1.44 18.67 23.02
N GLU A 321 -2.28 19.51 23.61
CA GLU A 321 -3.73 19.32 23.67
C GLU A 321 -4.43 20.49 22.97
N TYR A 322 -5.36 20.19 22.06
CA TYR A 322 -6.08 21.24 21.34
C TYR A 322 -7.43 20.77 20.79
N ARG A 323 -8.32 21.74 20.54
CA ARG A 323 -9.65 21.48 19.94
C ARG A 323 -9.57 21.41 18.42
N ARG A 324 -10.22 20.42 17.81
CA ARG A 324 -10.36 20.30 16.35
C ARG A 324 -11.77 19.95 15.89
N PRO A 325 -12.19 20.51 14.75
CA PRO A 325 -13.36 20.01 14.04
C PRO A 325 -13.15 18.58 13.54
N ILE A 326 -14.18 17.73 13.64
CA ILE A 326 -14.10 16.31 13.24
C ILE A 326 -13.74 16.10 11.76
N ARG A 327 -14.01 17.11 10.90
CA ARG A 327 -13.63 17.08 9.48
C ARG A 327 -12.11 17.14 9.24
N LYS A 328 -11.34 17.57 10.24
CA LYS A 328 -9.87 17.71 10.16
C LYS A 328 -9.13 16.49 10.72
N ILE A 329 -9.84 15.47 11.18
CA ILE A 329 -9.27 14.24 11.74
C ILE A 329 -9.79 13.02 10.99
N CYS A 330 -9.09 11.89 11.14
CA CYS A 330 -9.57 10.60 10.65
C CYS A 330 -9.49 9.59 11.78
N ILE A 331 -10.62 9.00 12.15
CA ILE A 331 -10.65 7.95 13.17
C ILE A 331 -10.03 6.70 12.54
N LEU A 332 -9.05 6.10 13.22
CA LEU A 332 -8.50 4.83 12.78
C LEU A 332 -9.56 3.74 12.99
N PRO A 333 -9.74 2.81 12.04
CA PRO A 333 -10.72 1.75 12.20
C PRO A 333 -10.35 0.93 13.45
N VAL A 334 -11.26 0.91 14.42
CA VAL A 334 -11.15 0.09 15.62
C VAL A 334 -11.40 -1.36 15.21
N ARG A 335 -10.58 -2.30 15.69
CA ARG A 335 -10.97 -3.71 15.65
C ARG A 335 -12.21 -3.86 16.54
N HIS A 336 -13.39 -3.91 15.95
CA HIS A 336 -14.52 -4.52 16.64
C HIS A 336 -14.27 -6.02 16.62
N ASP A 337 -13.66 -6.53 17.68
CA ASP A 337 -13.85 -7.93 18.05
C ASP A 337 -15.36 -8.09 18.29
N SER A 338 -16.03 -8.63 17.28
CA SER A 338 -17.39 -9.13 17.41
C SER A 338 -17.29 -10.52 18.04
N THR A 339 -16.81 -10.56 19.28
CA THR A 339 -16.90 -11.72 20.14
C THR A 339 -18.09 -11.53 21.07
N ARG A 340 -19.20 -12.16 20.65
CA ARG A 340 -20.16 -12.90 21.48
C ARG A 340 -20.79 -12.17 22.67
N ASN A 341 -22.08 -11.87 22.55
CA ASN A 341 -23.08 -12.50 23.41
C ASN A 341 -23.99 -13.36 22.55
#